data_AF-A0A2N2NAC6-F1
#
_entry.id   AF-A0A2N2NAC6-F1
#
_cell.length_a   1.000
_cell.length_b   1.000
_cell.length_c   1.000
_cell.angle_alpha   90.00
_cell.angle_beta   90.00
_cell.angle_gamma   90.00
#
_symmetry.space_group_name_H-M   'P 1'
#
loop_
_entity.id
_entity.type
_entity.pdbx_description
1 polymer ?
#
loop_
_entity_poly.entity_id
_entity_poly.type
_entity_poly.pdbx_seq_one_letter_code
_entity_poly.pdbx_strand_id
1 'polypeptide(L)' 'MNAKLSQKGWIVIPSALREKYGLKPGVDVHIIDYGGVLSMVPISKNPISEGRGFLKGTNSLTQALLNEHKLEQERDKR' A
#
# COMPACT_ATOMS: atom_id res chain seq x y z
N MET A 1 -17.83 -5.41 -17.23
CA MET A 1 -18.71 -5.25 -16.06
C MET A 1 -19.05 -3.77 -15.92
N ASN A 2 -20.32 -3.42 -15.81
CA ASN A 2 -20.80 -2.04 -15.71
C ASN A 2 -21.52 -1.83 -14.37
N ALA A 3 -21.40 -0.63 -13.81
CA ALA A 3 -22.15 -0.20 -12.64
C ALA A 3 -22.84 1.13 -12.95
N LYS A 4 -24.02 1.35 -12.37
CA LYS A 4 -24.79 2.58 -12.58
C LYS A 4 -24.49 3.56 -11.47
N LEU A 5 -24.27 4.82 -11.84
CA LEU A 5 -24.21 5.94 -10.91
C LEU A 5 -25.63 6.31 -10.49
N SER A 6 -25.90 6.32 -9.19
CA SER A 6 -27.18 6.78 -8.65
C SER A 6 -27.33 8.29 -8.80
N GLN A 7 -28.55 8.81 -8.67
CA GLN A 7 -28.78 10.27 -8.66
C GLN A 7 -28.02 11.00 -7.53
N LYS A 8 -27.71 10.29 -6.44
CA LYS A 8 -26.95 10.82 -5.30
C LYS A 8 -25.44 10.62 -5.46
N GLY A 9 -24.98 10.12 -6.61
CA GLY A 9 -23.55 9.88 -6.87
C GLY A 9 -23.00 8.58 -6.29
N TRP A 10 -23.85 7.64 -5.88
CA TRP A 10 -23.39 6.34 -5.35
C TRP A 10 -23.15 5.33 -6.47
N ILE A 11 -22.07 4.57 -6.35
CA ILE A 11 -21.79 3.40 -7.20
C ILE A 11 -21.82 2.15 -6.33
N VAL A 12 -22.60 1.16 -6.73
CA VAL A 12 -22.61 -0.14 -6.05
C VAL A 12 -21.42 -0.95 -6.55
N ILE A 13 -20.53 -1.34 -5.63
CA ILE A 13 -19.38 -2.20 -5.94
C ILE A 13 -19.86 -3.66 -6.01
N PRO A 14 -19.76 -4.33 -7.18
CA PRO A 14 -20.17 -5.72 -7.33
C PRO A 14 -19.44 -6.65 -6.36
N SER A 15 -20.13 -7.71 -5.90
CA SER A 15 -19.61 -8.65 -4.90
C SER A 15 -18.24 -9.22 -5.27
N ALA A 16 -18.07 -9.62 -6.52
CA ALA A 16 -16.80 -10.17 -7.01
C ALA A 16 -15.61 -9.21 -6.83
N LEU A 17 -15.83 -7.89 -6.99
CA LEU A 17 -14.77 -6.90 -6.72
C LEU A 17 -14.58 -6.66 -5.23
N ARG A 18 -15.65 -6.66 -4.43
CA ARG A 18 -15.54 -6.52 -2.98
C ARG A 18 -14.72 -7.66 -2.37
N GLU A 19 -14.96 -8.89 -2.81
CA GLU A 19 -14.21 -10.07 -2.38
C GLU A 19 -12.75 -10.02 -2.86
N LYS A 20 -12.53 -9.75 -4.16
CA LYS A 20 -11.19 -9.67 -4.73
C LYS A 20 -10.28 -8.65 -4.04
N TYR A 21 -10.83 -7.49 -3.65
CA TYR A 21 -10.07 -6.41 -3.03
C TYR A 21 -10.27 -6.29 -1.51
N GLY A 22 -10.94 -7.27 -0.88
CA GLY A 22 -11.15 -7.28 0.57
C GLY A 22 -11.98 -6.11 1.12
N LEU A 23 -12.83 -5.49 0.29
CA LEU A 23 -13.64 -4.34 0.66
C LEU A 23 -14.81 -4.77 1.56
N LYS A 24 -14.67 -4.49 2.87
CA LYS A 24 -15.71 -4.74 3.88
C LYS A 24 -16.58 -3.50 4.07
N PRO A 25 -17.85 -3.66 4.48
CA PRO A 25 -18.69 -2.53 4.88
C PRO A 25 -17.99 -1.67 5.96
N GLY A 26 -18.04 -0.35 5.80
CA GLY A 26 -17.44 0.60 6.75
C GLY A 26 -15.91 0.72 6.64
N VAL A 27 -15.30 0.27 5.54
CA VAL A 27 -13.91 0.59 5.20
C VAL A 27 -13.87 1.95 4.51
N ASP A 28 -12.97 2.82 4.98
CA ASP A 28 -12.70 4.09 4.32
C ASP A 28 -11.87 3.86 3.05
N VAL A 29 -12.11 4.68 2.02
CA VAL A 29 -11.42 4.61 0.74
C VAL A 29 -10.88 5.98 0.36
N HIS A 30 -9.66 6.04 -0.14
CA HIS A 30 -9.16 7.20 -0.85
C HIS A 30 -9.70 7.21 -2.27
N ILE A 31 -10.19 8.37 -2.69
CA ILE A 31 -10.56 8.65 -4.07
C ILE A 31 -9.45 9.49 -4.68
N ILE A 32 -8.82 8.97 -5.73
CA ILE A 32 -7.68 9.59 -6.40
C ILE A 32 -8.07 9.80 -7.86
N ASP A 33 -8.02 11.05 -8.31
CA ASP A 33 -8.15 11.39 -9.73
C ASP A 33 -6.75 11.49 -10.34
N TYR A 34 -6.40 10.50 -11.16
CA TYR A 34 -5.10 10.46 -11.81
C TYR A 34 -5.17 9.72 -13.14
N GLY A 35 -4.50 10.26 -14.16
CA GLY A 35 -4.39 9.60 -15.47
C GLY A 35 -5.72 9.43 -16.20
N GLY A 36 -6.71 10.29 -15.94
CA GLY A 36 -8.05 10.20 -16.54
C GLY A 36 -8.92 9.08 -15.98
N VAL A 37 -8.52 8.48 -14.85
CA VAL A 37 -9.30 7.47 -14.14
C VAL A 37 -9.50 7.83 -12.67
N LEU A 38 -10.71 7.60 -12.18
CA LEU A 38 -11.02 7.71 -10.76
C LEU A 38 -10.66 6.40 -10.05
N SER A 39 -9.56 6.41 -9.31
CA SER A 39 -9.08 5.25 -8.56
C SER A 39 -9.59 5.27 -7.13
N MET A 40 -10.09 4.13 -6.66
CA MET A 40 -10.47 3.95 -5.26
C MET A 40 -9.48 3.00 -4.58
N VAL A 41 -8.88 3.44 -3.49
CA VAL A 41 -7.87 2.66 -2.75
C VAL A 41 -8.33 2.50 -1.30
N PRO A 42 -8.45 1.28 -0.77
CA PRO A 42 -8.84 1.09 0.63
C PRO A 42 -7.79 1.64 1.58
N ILE A 43 -8.26 2.28 2.66
CA ILE A 43 -7.41 2.80 3.72
C ILE A 43 -7.20 1.70 4.77
N SER A 44 -5.93 1.44 5.07
CA SER A 44 -5.55 0.54 6.16
C SER A 44 -5.95 1.15 7.51
N LYS A 45 -6.61 0.38 8.37
CA LYS A 45 -6.95 0.82 9.73
C LYS A 45 -5.72 0.90 10.63
N ASN A 46 -4.70 0.10 10.34
CA ASN A 46 -3.44 0.09 11.06
C ASN A 46 -2.28 -0.13 10.08
N PRO A 47 -1.87 0.91 9.34
CA PRO A 47 -0.88 0.79 8.27
C PRO A 47 0.47 0.29 8.77
N ILE A 48 0.83 0.61 10.02
CA ILE A 48 2.07 0.15 10.65
C ILE A 48 2.04 -1.35 10.89
N SER A 49 0.94 -1.87 11.43
CA SER A 49 0.82 -3.31 11.69
C SER A 49 0.68 -4.10 10.39
N GLU A 50 -0.12 -3.62 9.44
CA GLU A 50 -0.35 -4.30 8.16
C GLU A 50 0.86 -4.24 7.23
N GLY A 51 1.63 -3.15 7.27
CA GLY A 51 2.88 -3.01 6.50
C GLY A 51 4.09 -3.71 7.13
N ARG A 52 3.95 -4.27 8.33
CA ARG A 52 5.08 -4.93 9.03
C ARG A 52 5.59 -6.10 8.22
N GLY A 53 6.88 -6.08 7.90
CA GLY A 53 7.54 -7.15 7.15
C GLY A 53 7.33 -7.10 5.64
N PHE A 54 6.69 -6.05 5.11
CA PHE A 54 6.50 -5.85 3.67
C PHE A 54 7.82 -5.84 2.88
N LEU A 55 8.90 -5.34 3.49
CA LEU A 55 10.25 -5.31 2.91
C LEU A 55 11.17 -6.44 3.42
N LYS A 56 10.61 -7.48 4.06
CA LYS A 56 11.41 -8.60 4.57
C LYS A 56 11.93 -9.43 3.39
N GLY A 57 13.23 -9.37 3.16
CA GLY A 57 13.95 -10.21 2.19
C GLY A 57 14.81 -11.28 2.85
N THR A 58 15.52 -12.05 2.03
CA THR A 58 16.54 -13.01 2.49
C THR A 58 17.74 -12.30 3.12
N ASN A 59 18.09 -11.11 2.60
CA ASN A 59 19.16 -10.27 3.12
C ASN A 59 18.58 -9.12 3.96
N SER A 60 19.25 -8.81 5.07
CA SER A 60 18.92 -7.64 5.89
C SER A 60 19.57 -6.39 5.28
N LEU A 61 18.75 -5.48 4.73
CA LEU A 61 19.22 -4.18 4.24
C LEU A 61 19.90 -3.37 5.35
N THR A 62 19.36 -3.42 6.57
CA THR A 62 19.98 -2.78 7.74
C THR A 62 21.37 -3.34 8.00
N GLN A 63 21.56 -4.66 7.90
CA GLN A 63 22.87 -5.27 8.12
C GLN A 63 23.86 -4.91 7.02
N ALA A 64 23.41 -4.88 5.76
CA ALA A 64 24.22 -4.43 4.64
C ALA A 64 24.71 -2.99 4.84
N LEU A 65 23.80 -2.08 5.21
CA LEU A 65 24.12 -0.68 5.51
C LEU A 65 25.13 -0.55 6.66
N LEU A 66 24.95 -1.29 7.75
CA LEU A 66 25.87 -1.26 8.89
C LEU A 66 27.27 -1.79 8.54
N ASN A 67 27.36 -2.80 7.67
CA ASN A 67 28.64 -3.34 7.21
C ASN A 67 29.36 -2.35 6.29
N GLU A 68 28.64 -1.74 5.35
CA GLU A 68 29.18 -0.71 4.45
C GLU A 68 29.74 0.48 5.24
N HIS A 69 29.00 0.96 6.24
CA HIS A 69 29.45 2.05 7.09
C HIS A 69 30.73 1.73 7.89
N LYS A 70 30.88 0.48 8.37
CA LYS A 70 32.13 0.06 9.03
C LYS A 70 33.32 0.09 8.07
N LEU A 71 33.13 -0.37 6.84
CA LEU A 71 34.19 -0.36 5.82
C LEU A 71 34.60 1.08 5.47
N GLU A 72 33.65 2.00 5.39
CA GLU A 72 33.91 3.43 5.19
C GLU A 72 34.77 4.01 6.33
N GLN A 73 34.38 3.79 7.58
CA GLN A 73 35.14 4.26 8.75
C GLN A 73 36.56 3.70 8.83
N GLU A 74 36.78 2.46 8.38
CA GLU A 74 38.12 1.87 8.32
C GLU A 74 38.99 2.49 7.23
N ARG A 75 38.38 2.89 6.10
CA ARG A 75 39.09 3.59 5.01
C ARG A 75 39.52 4.99 5.42
N ASP A 76 38.67 5.72 6.14
CA ASP A 76 38.97 7.09 6.57
C ASP A 76 40.03 7.16 7.68
N LYS A 77 40.28 6.05 8.38
CA LYS A 77 41.35 5.94 9.40
C LYS A 77 42.72 5.57 8.82
N ARG A 78 42.79 5.26 7.52
CA ARG A 78 44.01 4.84 6.81
C ARG A 78 44.65 6.02 6.09
#